data_AF-A0A3L8CC20-F1
#
_entry.id   AF-A0A3L8CC20-F1
#
_cell.length_a   1.000
_cell.length_b   1.000
_cell.length_c   1.000
_cell.angle_alpha   90.00
_cell.angle_beta   90.00
_cell.angle_gamma   90.00
#
_symmetry.space_group_name_H-M   'P 1'
#
loop_
_entity.id
_entity.type
_entity.pdbx_description
1 polymer ?
#
loop_
_entity_poly.entity_id
_entity_poly.type
_entity_poly.pdbx_seq_one_letter_code
_entity_poly.pdbx_strand_id
1 'polypeptide(L)'
;MKGLWIFAVLGLLLGAHLSAAEMQVQVRVDVLRGCQLVGQQRSAGIEQLGVLDFGSTARLDDPAGPLSAALISSRLPRLECNPDTPYQLRVDGGQHGGVGDVRYMAGANQQSKPIPYRLYQDPARRIPLAVDVPVSGRVPDSGSVD
;
A
#
# COMPACT_ATOMS: atom_id res chain seq x y z
N MET A 1 6.75 62.80 -62.02
CA MET A 1 5.59 62.19 -61.34
C MET A 1 5.47 60.66 -61.47
N LYS A 2 6.27 59.96 -62.32
CA LYS A 2 6.19 58.49 -62.48
C LYS A 2 6.99 57.66 -61.45
N GLY A 3 8.02 58.24 -60.82
CA GLY A 3 8.86 57.53 -59.83
C GLY A 3 8.23 57.36 -58.45
N LEU A 4 7.31 58.25 -58.05
CA LEU A 4 6.66 58.22 -56.73
C LEU A 4 5.70 57.02 -56.58
N TRP A 5 5.07 56.60 -57.68
CA TRP A 5 4.17 55.45 -57.73
C TRP A 5 4.90 54.11 -57.61
N ILE A 6 6.13 54.02 -58.13
CA ILE A 6 6.93 52.79 -58.08
C ILE A 6 7.38 52.51 -56.64
N PHE A 7 7.78 53.55 -55.90
CA PHE A 7 8.12 53.41 -54.48
C PHE A 7 6.92 53.06 -53.59
N ALA A 8 5.72 53.57 -53.91
CA ALA A 8 4.51 53.25 -53.15
C ALA A 8 4.07 51.78 -53.31
N VAL A 9 4.21 51.21 -54.52
CA VAL A 9 3.89 49.79 -54.77
C VAL A 9 4.93 48.86 -54.15
N LEU A 10 6.21 49.24 -54.14
CA LEU A 10 7.27 48.44 -53.51
C LEU A 10 7.18 48.45 -51.98
N GLY A 11 6.74 49.55 -51.38
CA GLY A 11 6.51 49.66 -49.93
C GLY A 11 5.33 48.80 -49.43
N LEU A 12 4.29 48.60 -50.26
CA LEU A 12 3.13 47.78 -49.88
C LEU A 12 3.42 46.27 -49.91
N LEU A 13 4.38 45.84 -50.74
CA LEU A 13 4.77 44.42 -50.87
C LEU A 13 5.66 43.93 -49.71
N LEU A 14 6.30 44.84 -48.96
CA LEU A 14 7.14 44.48 -47.80
C LEU A 14 6.38 44.46 -46.45
N GLY A 15 5.08 44.80 -46.44
CA GLY A 15 4.31 45.01 -45.20
C GLY A 15 3.58 43.79 -44.61
N ALA A 16 3.70 42.60 -45.19
CA ALA A 16 2.79 41.49 -44.86
C ALA A 16 3.49 40.19 -44.43
N HIS A 17 4.34 40.24 -43.40
CA HIS A 17 4.71 39.04 -42.64
C HIS A 17 4.78 39.36 -41.13
N LEU A 18 3.65 39.73 -40.53
CA LEU A 18 3.45 39.55 -39.09
C LEU A 18 3.19 38.07 -38.83
N SER A 19 4.26 37.27 -38.87
CA SER A 19 4.19 35.89 -38.41
C SER A 19 3.97 35.92 -36.89
N ALA A 20 2.73 35.69 -36.46
CA ALA A 20 2.47 35.38 -35.06
C ALA A 20 3.21 34.08 -34.75
N ALA A 21 4.24 34.15 -33.90
CA ALA A 21 4.92 32.97 -33.42
C ALA A 21 3.95 32.20 -32.51
N GLU A 22 3.32 31.16 -33.05
CA GLU A 22 2.56 30.21 -32.25
C GLU A 22 3.53 29.34 -31.44
N MET A 23 3.76 29.73 -30.19
CA MET A 23 4.51 28.92 -29.24
C MET A 23 3.62 27.79 -28.74
N GLN A 24 3.77 26.60 -29.31
CA GLN A 24 3.08 25.42 -28.84
C GLN A 24 3.78 24.86 -27.59
N VAL A 25 3.04 24.76 -26.48
CA VAL A 25 3.54 24.15 -25.24
C VAL A 25 3.08 22.70 -25.19
N GLN A 26 4.02 21.76 -25.17
CA GLN A 26 3.72 20.35 -24.93
C GLN A 26 3.77 20.06 -23.41
N VAL A 27 2.64 19.60 -22.86
CA VAL A 27 2.55 19.15 -21.47
C VAL A 27 2.62 17.61 -21.46
N ARG A 28 3.52 17.06 -20.66
CA ARG A 28 3.65 15.60 -20.42
C ARG A 28 3.67 15.33 -18.92
N VAL A 29 3.01 14.25 -18.51
CA VAL A 29 3.14 13.66 -17.17
C VAL A 29 3.50 12.19 -17.31
N ASP A 30 4.52 11.74 -16.57
CA ASP A 30 4.92 10.35 -16.49
C ASP A 30 4.40 9.75 -15.17
N VAL A 31 3.40 8.88 -15.26
CA VAL A 31 2.82 8.21 -14.09
C VAL A 31 3.63 6.95 -13.79
N LEU A 32 4.50 7.04 -12.78
CA LEU A 32 5.26 5.90 -12.28
C LEU A 32 4.38 5.02 -11.38
N ARG A 33 4.68 3.72 -11.36
CA ARG A 33 4.04 2.79 -10.42
C ARG A 33 4.63 2.99 -9.02
N GLY A 34 3.77 3.11 -8.02
CA GLY A 34 4.12 3.25 -6.62
C GLY A 34 3.14 2.52 -5.72
N CYS A 35 3.58 2.30 -4.48
CA CYS A 35 2.78 1.70 -3.42
C CYS A 35 2.98 2.49 -2.12
N GLN A 36 1.92 2.58 -1.33
CA GLN A 36 1.93 3.18 -0.01
C GLN A 36 1.09 2.34 0.95
N LEU A 37 1.59 2.15 2.17
CA LEU A 37 0.76 1.67 3.28
C LEU A 37 0.01 2.86 3.88
N VAL A 38 -1.31 2.82 3.80
CA VAL A 38 -2.22 3.82 4.39
C VAL A 38 -2.83 3.28 5.68
N GLY A 39 -3.33 4.18 6.53
CA GLY A 39 -3.87 3.81 7.84
C GLY A 39 -2.81 3.64 8.95
N GLN A 40 -1.53 3.88 8.64
CA GLN A 40 -0.45 3.89 9.63
C GLN A 40 -0.31 5.25 10.30
N GLN A 41 -0.25 5.28 11.63
CA GLN A 41 0.14 6.48 12.37
C GLN A 41 1.66 6.60 12.30
N ARG A 42 2.16 7.57 11.52
CA ARG A 42 3.60 7.86 11.43
C ARG A 42 4.12 8.22 12.81
N SER A 43 4.81 7.30 13.47
CA SER A 43 5.55 7.52 14.70
C SER A 43 6.98 7.04 14.50
N ALA A 44 7.95 7.64 15.19
CA ALA A 44 9.38 7.36 15.03
C ALA A 44 9.82 6.02 15.67
N GLY A 45 8.96 5.01 15.69
CA GLY A 45 9.15 3.69 16.30
C GLY A 45 8.67 2.55 15.42
N ILE A 46 8.56 1.34 15.97
CA ILE A 46 8.03 0.16 15.27
C ILE A 46 6.62 0.51 14.76
N GLU A 47 6.41 0.49 13.44
CA GLU A 47 5.11 0.79 12.84
C GLU A 47 4.08 -0.23 13.34
N GLN A 48 3.20 0.22 14.23
CA GLN A 48 2.19 -0.62 14.83
C GLN A 48 0.99 -0.68 13.88
N LEU A 49 0.98 -1.70 13.01
CA LEU A 49 -0.10 -2.00 12.07
C LEU A 49 -1.45 -2.22 12.80
N GLY A 50 -1.40 -2.71 14.04
CA GLY A 50 -2.56 -2.95 14.90
C GLY A 50 -2.21 -3.89 16.05
N VAL A 51 -3.23 -4.25 16.84
CA VAL A 51 -3.12 -5.23 17.94
C VAL A 51 -4.16 -6.33 17.73
N LEU A 52 -3.72 -7.58 17.85
CA LEU A 52 -4.59 -8.75 17.97
C LEU A 52 -4.72 -9.10 19.44
N ASP A 53 -5.82 -8.67 20.06
CA ASP A 53 -6.13 -8.97 21.45
C ASP A 53 -7.05 -10.20 21.53
N PHE A 54 -6.52 -11.30 22.06
CA PHE A 54 -7.28 -12.54 22.31
C PHE A 54 -8.14 -12.44 23.58
N GLY A 55 -7.97 -11.40 24.38
CA GLY A 55 -8.59 -11.24 25.68
C GLY A 55 -7.90 -12.06 26.76
N SER A 56 -8.61 -12.27 27.87
CA SER A 56 -8.14 -13.02 29.03
C SER A 56 -9.00 -14.27 29.26
N THR A 57 -8.35 -15.40 29.50
CA THR A 57 -9.01 -16.63 29.93
C THR A 57 -8.11 -17.43 30.86
N ALA A 58 -8.71 -18.29 31.68
CA ALA A 58 -7.96 -19.29 32.42
C ALA A 58 -7.52 -20.41 31.47
N ARG A 59 -6.30 -20.93 31.66
CA ARG A 59 -5.77 -22.07 30.89
C ARG A 59 -6.35 -23.40 31.38
N LEU A 60 -7.66 -23.45 31.49
CA LEU A 60 -8.43 -24.67 31.72
C LEU A 60 -8.80 -25.24 30.34
N ASP A 61 -9.19 -26.52 30.29
CA ASP A 61 -9.79 -27.11 29.10
C ASP A 61 -11.18 -26.46 28.90
N ASP A 62 -11.19 -25.26 28.31
CA ASP A 62 -12.38 -24.46 28.13
C ASP A 62 -13.27 -25.12 27.06
N PRO A 63 -14.51 -25.55 27.40
CA PRO A 63 -15.44 -26.11 26.42
C PRO A 63 -15.82 -25.12 25.32
N ALA A 64 -15.58 -23.81 25.48
CA ALA A 64 -15.80 -22.80 24.44
C ALA A 64 -14.79 -22.88 23.28
N GLY A 65 -13.71 -23.65 23.42
CA GLY A 65 -12.68 -23.80 22.38
C GLY A 65 -11.65 -22.67 22.37
N PRO A 66 -10.83 -22.57 21.31
CA PRO A 66 -9.73 -21.61 21.26
C PRO A 66 -10.22 -20.15 21.17
N LEU A 67 -9.53 -19.25 21.85
CA LEU A 67 -9.73 -17.81 21.70
C LEU A 67 -9.46 -17.36 20.26
N SER A 68 -10.20 -16.34 19.82
CA SER A 68 -10.04 -15.73 18.51
C SER A 68 -9.86 -14.22 18.66
N ALA A 69 -8.98 -13.66 17.85
CA ALA A 69 -8.77 -12.23 17.73
C ALA A 69 -8.88 -11.81 16.25
N ALA A 70 -9.34 -10.60 16.01
CA ALA A 70 -9.25 -9.91 14.73
C ALA A 70 -8.65 -8.53 14.99
N LEU A 71 -8.04 -7.88 13.98
CA LEU A 71 -7.57 -6.50 14.17
C LEU A 71 -8.81 -5.62 14.46
N ILE A 72 -8.92 -5.14 15.71
CA ILE A 72 -10.00 -4.24 16.12
C ILE A 72 -9.50 -2.81 15.88
N SER A 73 -9.58 -2.33 14.64
CA SER A 73 -9.28 -0.92 14.33
C SER A 73 -10.24 -0.38 13.26
N SER A 74 -10.62 0.88 13.39
CA SER A 74 -11.44 1.59 12.39
C SER A 74 -10.65 1.99 11.13
N ARG A 75 -9.33 1.77 11.13
CA ARG A 75 -8.42 2.03 10.01
C ARG A 75 -7.37 0.92 9.94
N LEU A 76 -7.77 -0.21 9.37
CA LEU A 76 -6.84 -1.29 9.04
C LEU A 76 -5.74 -0.75 8.11
N PRO A 77 -4.48 -1.20 8.26
CA PRO A 77 -3.47 -0.91 7.27
C PRO A 77 -3.95 -1.42 5.92
N ARG A 78 -3.89 -0.57 4.90
CA ARG A 78 -4.17 -0.98 3.54
C ARG A 78 -2.99 -0.68 2.64
N LEU A 79 -2.79 -1.55 1.66
CA LEU A 79 -1.81 -1.31 0.62
C LEU A 79 -2.52 -0.62 -0.55
N GLU A 80 -2.18 0.65 -0.77
CA GLU A 80 -2.65 1.42 -1.92
C GLU A 80 -1.53 1.49 -2.96
N CYS A 81 -1.79 0.99 -4.17
CA CYS A 81 -0.85 1.02 -5.29
C CYS A 81 -1.58 1.36 -6.59
N ASN A 82 -0.81 1.55 -7.66
CA ASN A 82 -1.39 1.51 -9.00
C ASN A 82 -2.02 0.13 -9.29
N PRO A 83 -3.15 0.06 -10.02
CA PRO A 83 -3.74 -1.19 -10.48
C PRO A 83 -2.74 -2.13 -11.16
N ASP A 84 -2.99 -3.43 -11.05
CA ASP A 84 -2.17 -4.52 -11.58
C ASP A 84 -0.73 -4.61 -11.04
N THR A 85 -0.37 -3.77 -10.05
CA THR A 85 0.94 -3.83 -9.40
C THR A 85 1.07 -5.14 -8.62
N PRO A 86 2.07 -5.99 -8.90
CA PRO A 86 2.31 -7.19 -8.11
C PRO A 86 2.88 -6.82 -6.75
N TYR A 87 2.45 -7.51 -5.70
CA TYR A 87 2.96 -7.31 -4.34
C TYR A 87 3.24 -8.65 -3.65
N GLN A 88 4.06 -8.59 -2.61
CA GLN A 88 4.32 -9.71 -1.70
C GLN A 88 4.21 -9.23 -0.26
N LEU A 89 3.52 -10.02 0.57
CA LEU A 89 3.42 -9.86 2.01
C LEU A 89 4.09 -11.05 2.69
N ARG A 90 4.87 -10.80 3.74
CA ARG A 90 5.42 -11.85 4.59
C ARG A 90 5.25 -11.46 6.06
N VAL A 91 4.82 -12.41 6.88
CA VAL A 91 4.66 -12.23 8.32
C VAL A 91 5.61 -13.19 9.03
N ASP A 92 6.49 -12.64 9.87
CA ASP A 92 7.50 -13.40 10.61
C ASP A 92 6.89 -14.26 11.73
N GLY A 93 7.75 -14.92 12.50
CA GLY A 93 7.36 -15.73 13.65
C GLY A 93 7.03 -14.94 14.93
N GLY A 94 7.20 -13.61 14.92
CA GLY A 94 7.21 -12.78 16.13
C GLY A 94 8.43 -13.05 17.02
N GLN A 95 8.45 -12.40 18.19
CA GLN A 95 9.60 -12.39 19.10
C GLN A 95 9.94 -13.75 19.74
N HIS A 96 8.98 -14.67 19.80
CA HIS A 96 9.19 -16.02 20.34
C HIS A 96 9.21 -17.09 19.25
N GLY A 97 9.32 -16.68 17.99
CA GLY A 97 9.48 -17.54 16.83
C GLY A 97 8.27 -18.40 16.49
N GLY A 98 8.49 -19.31 15.56
CA GLY A 98 7.49 -20.20 15.01
C GLY A 98 8.02 -20.98 13.81
N VAL A 99 7.28 -22.01 13.39
CA VAL A 99 7.56 -22.80 12.19
C VAL A 99 6.25 -23.29 11.58
N GLY A 100 6.18 -23.30 10.24
CA GLY A 100 4.94 -23.61 9.54
C GLY A 100 3.84 -22.62 9.96
N ASP A 101 2.72 -23.12 10.44
CA ASP A 101 1.54 -22.28 10.73
C ASP A 101 1.49 -21.75 12.18
N VAL A 102 2.44 -22.14 13.03
CA VAL A 102 2.38 -21.89 14.49
C VAL A 102 3.40 -20.86 14.92
N ARG A 103 2.93 -19.87 15.70
CA ARG A 103 3.73 -18.85 16.41
C ARG A 103 3.48 -18.96 17.91
N TYR A 104 4.35 -18.33 18.71
CA TYR A 104 4.26 -18.43 20.17
C TYR A 104 4.18 -17.05 20.84
N MET A 105 3.30 -16.93 21.84
CA MET A 105 3.27 -15.83 22.80
C MET A 105 3.94 -16.29 24.10
N ALA A 106 4.72 -15.40 24.72
CA ALA A 106 5.19 -15.62 26.09
C ALA A 106 4.14 -15.18 27.11
N GLY A 107 4.07 -15.90 28.22
CA GLY A 107 3.36 -15.41 29.40
C GLY A 107 4.16 -14.32 30.13
N ALA A 108 3.49 -13.59 31.02
CA ALA A 108 4.13 -12.50 31.79
C ALA A 108 5.33 -12.96 32.63
N ASN A 109 5.33 -14.22 33.10
CA ASN A 109 6.42 -14.81 33.86
C ASN A 109 7.34 -15.62 32.92
N GLN A 110 8.66 -15.53 33.11
CA GLN A 110 9.65 -16.22 32.26
C GLN A 110 9.52 -17.76 32.28
N GLN A 111 8.93 -18.32 33.33
CA GLN A 111 8.68 -19.77 33.47
C GLN A 111 7.34 -20.20 32.85
N SER A 112 6.57 -19.28 32.28
CA SER A 112 5.29 -19.62 31.64
C SER A 112 5.54 -20.47 30.41
N LYS A 113 4.78 -21.56 30.27
CA LYS A 113 4.79 -22.32 29.01
C LYS A 113 4.31 -21.39 27.87
N PRO A 114 5.01 -21.36 26.72
CA PRO A 114 4.57 -20.59 25.57
C PRO A 114 3.16 -20.97 25.11
N ILE A 115 2.38 -19.97 24.70
CA ILE A 115 1.01 -20.14 24.21
C ILE A 115 1.05 -20.12 22.68
N PRO A 116 0.70 -21.22 22.00
CA PRO A 116 0.70 -21.27 20.55
C PRO A 116 -0.50 -20.50 19.97
N TYR A 117 -0.29 -19.81 18.86
CA TYR A 117 -1.34 -19.19 18.06
C TYR A 117 -1.06 -19.33 16.57
N ARG A 118 -2.06 -19.05 15.75
CA ARG A 118 -1.99 -19.08 14.28
C ARG A 118 -2.63 -17.83 13.71
N LEU A 119 -2.17 -17.42 12.53
CA LEU A 119 -2.74 -16.33 11.75
C LEU A 119 -3.31 -16.89 10.45
N TYR A 120 -4.36 -16.25 9.93
CA TYR A 120 -5.09 -16.71 8.76
C TYR A 120 -5.39 -15.54 7.82
N GLN A 121 -5.47 -15.82 6.52
CA GLN A 121 -5.82 -14.85 5.48
C GLN A 121 -7.33 -14.60 5.41
N ASP A 122 -8.13 -15.60 5.80
CA ASP A 122 -9.58 -15.54 5.69
C ASP A 122 -10.28 -15.62 7.07
N PRO A 123 -11.44 -14.96 7.25
CA PRO A 123 -12.19 -14.99 8.50
C PRO A 123 -12.62 -16.40 8.93
N ALA A 124 -12.78 -17.32 7.96
CA ALA A 124 -13.14 -18.71 8.23
C ALA A 124 -11.96 -19.59 8.64
N ARG A 125 -10.74 -19.04 8.71
CA ARG A 125 -9.52 -19.71 9.18
C ARG A 125 -9.16 -20.96 8.36
N ARG A 126 -9.31 -20.88 7.04
CA ARG A 126 -9.02 -21.98 6.11
C ARG A 126 -7.63 -21.87 5.50
N ILE A 127 -7.12 -20.66 5.32
CA ILE A 127 -5.86 -20.38 4.66
C ILE A 127 -4.87 -19.81 5.70
N PRO A 128 -3.94 -20.62 6.23
CA PRO A 128 -2.98 -20.14 7.22
C PRO A 128 -1.96 -19.17 6.60
N LEU A 129 -1.51 -18.23 7.41
CA LEU A 129 -0.35 -17.39 7.15
C LEU A 129 0.88 -18.02 7.79
N ALA A 130 1.56 -18.88 7.04
CA ALA A 130 2.77 -19.56 7.51
C ALA A 130 3.90 -18.56 7.82
N VAL A 131 4.74 -18.92 8.78
CA VAL A 131 5.89 -18.12 9.24
C VAL A 131 6.90 -17.97 8.11
N ASP A 132 7.26 -16.72 7.80
CA ASP A 132 8.26 -16.35 6.79
C ASP A 132 7.98 -16.82 5.35
N VAL A 133 6.76 -17.26 5.06
CA VAL A 133 6.33 -17.64 3.71
C VAL A 133 5.68 -16.44 3.03
N PRO A 134 6.16 -16.00 1.85
CA PRO A 134 5.57 -14.89 1.13
C PRO A 134 4.21 -15.26 0.52
N VAL A 135 3.22 -14.40 0.72
CA VAL A 135 1.93 -14.41 0.03
C VAL A 135 1.99 -13.36 -1.06
N SER A 136 1.72 -13.78 -2.30
CA SER A 136 1.75 -12.89 -3.46
C SER A 136 0.34 -12.53 -3.91
N GLY A 137 0.17 -11.33 -4.44
CA GLY A 137 -1.08 -10.89 -5.05
C GLY A 137 -0.86 -9.81 -6.10
N ARG A 138 -1.96 -9.34 -6.69
CA ARG A 138 -1.99 -8.17 -7.56
C ARG A 138 -3.01 -7.19 -7.04
N VAL A 139 -2.65 -5.91 -7.09
CA VAL A 139 -3.57 -4.84 -6.71
C VAL A 139 -4.73 -4.80 -7.71
N PRO A 140 -5.98 -4.83 -7.24
CA PRO A 140 -7.16 -4.77 -8.12
C PRO A 140 -7.31 -3.39 -8.77
N ASP A 141 -8.28 -3.26 -9.68
CA ASP A 141 -8.58 -2.00 -10.38
C ASP A 141 -8.93 -0.83 -9.45
N SER A 142 -9.39 -1.11 -8.22
CA SER A 142 -9.64 -0.11 -7.19
C SER A 142 -8.36 0.57 -6.67
N GLY A 143 -7.19 -0.01 -6.93
CA GLY A 143 -5.91 0.47 -6.40
C GLY A 143 -5.67 0.15 -4.92
N SER A 144 -6.56 -0.63 -4.27
CA SER A 144 -6.48 -0.92 -2.83
C SER A 144 -6.58 -2.41 -2.53
N VAL A 145 -5.75 -2.88 -1.61
CA VAL A 145 -5.78 -4.23 -1.02
C VAL A 145 -6.09 -4.10 0.47
N ASP A 146 -7.11 -4.83 0.92
CA ASP A 146 -7.51 -4.99 2.33
C ASP A 146 -6.79 -6.18 2.99
#